data_AF-A0A1Y2C4Y5-F1
#
_entry.id   AF-A0A1Y2C4Y5-F1
#
_cell.length_a   1.000
_cell.length_b   1.000
_cell.length_c   1.000
_cell.angle_alpha   90.00
_cell.angle_beta   90.00
_cell.angle_gamma   90.00
#
_symmetry.space_group_name_H-M   'P 1'
#
loop_
_entity.id
_entity.type
_entity.pdbx_description
1 polymer ?
#
loop_
_entity_poly.entity_id
_entity_poly.type
_entity_poly.pdbx_seq_one_letter_code
_entity_poly.pdbx_strand_id
1 'polypeptide(L)'
;MYNKNLIILYFIFFFIQAINAVVMKKDEVLKIDPKSRNGDTCPEFSLGFTGNYCDYYFICKSDVCNTINTNEISISLIEFPDEKGEMKKYIINGSCQTNSQCLSNICNPKINQCVNDDSISECIINRDTTKIHCGKMALQACHTNNECSSNKCSDSKLCLSEYHDEIMKISKAALIIVIIIITLIILCCCTFCWCCCKKRNNK
;
A
#
# COMPACT_ATOMS: atom_id res chain seq x y z
N MET A 1 -8.08 -46.03 -8.63
CA MET A 1 -9.32 -45.67 -7.91
C MET A 1 -8.99 -44.54 -6.95
N TYR A 2 -9.45 -43.31 -7.20
CA TYR A 2 -9.18 -42.18 -6.30
C TYR A 2 -10.07 -42.28 -5.06
N ASN A 3 -9.46 -42.11 -3.88
CA ASN A 3 -10.18 -42.16 -2.62
C ASN A 3 -11.00 -40.87 -2.44
N LYS A 4 -12.33 -40.97 -2.55
CA LYS A 4 -13.25 -39.82 -2.46
C LYS A 4 -13.07 -39.01 -1.16
N ASN A 5 -12.63 -39.66 -0.07
CA ASN A 5 -12.38 -39.00 1.20
C ASN A 5 -11.14 -38.08 1.15
N LEU A 6 -10.15 -38.39 0.30
CA LEU A 6 -8.95 -37.57 0.13
C LEU A 6 -9.26 -36.26 -0.65
N ILE A 7 -10.21 -36.33 -1.59
CA ILE A 7 -10.66 -35.16 -2.37
C ILE A 7 -11.39 -34.17 -1.46
N ILE A 8 -12.27 -34.66 -0.58
CA ILE A 8 -12.99 -33.82 0.38
C ILE A 8 -12.02 -33.12 1.35
N LEU A 9 -11.00 -33.83 1.82
CA LEU A 9 -9.94 -33.25 2.67
C LEU A 9 -9.15 -32.15 1.95
N TYR A 10 -8.84 -32.35 0.66
CA TYR A 10 -8.20 -31.32 -0.17
C TYR A 10 -9.10 -30.09 -0.35
N PHE A 11 -10.41 -30.29 -0.61
CA PHE A 11 -11.36 -29.18 -0.69
C PHE A 11 -11.44 -28.41 0.64
N ILE A 12 -11.52 -29.10 1.78
CA ILE A 12 -11.53 -28.44 3.10
C ILE A 12 -10.22 -27.67 3.33
N PHE A 13 -9.06 -28.22 2.98
CA PHE A 13 -7.76 -27.53 3.11
C PHE A 13 -7.67 -26.29 2.21
N PHE A 14 -8.21 -26.34 0.98
CA PHE A 14 -8.30 -25.18 0.09
C PHE A 14 -9.33 -24.15 0.56
N PHE A 15 -10.43 -24.57 1.18
CA PHE A 15 -11.44 -23.68 1.78
C PHE A 15 -10.91 -22.96 3.03
N ILE A 16 -10.00 -23.57 3.80
CA ILE A 16 -9.38 -22.92 4.96
C ILE A 16 -8.39 -21.82 4.55
N GLN A 17 -7.86 -21.86 3.32
CA GLN A 17 -7.06 -20.74 2.79
C GLN A 17 -7.91 -19.59 2.21
N ALA A 18 -9.24 -19.68 2.30
CA ALA A 18 -10.13 -18.64 1.83
C ALA A 18 -10.41 -17.59 2.92
N ILE A 19 -9.76 -16.43 2.73
CA ILE A 19 -10.25 -15.09 3.09
C ILE A 19 -10.16 -14.71 4.57
N ASN A 20 -9.05 -14.06 4.95
CA ASN A 20 -9.01 -13.18 6.12
C ASN A 20 -9.10 -11.70 5.66
N ALA A 21 -10.17 -11.35 4.94
CA ALA A 21 -10.56 -9.95 4.81
C ALA A 21 -11.40 -9.61 6.05
N VAL A 22 -10.83 -8.87 6.99
CA VAL A 22 -11.53 -8.55 8.24
C VAL A 22 -12.38 -7.30 8.01
N VAL A 23 -13.69 -7.51 8.01
CA VAL A 23 -14.67 -6.43 8.01
C VAL A 23 -14.89 -5.97 9.44
N MET A 24 -14.67 -4.69 9.72
CA MET A 24 -14.78 -4.11 11.06
C MET A 24 -15.35 -2.70 11.02
N LYS A 25 -15.78 -2.18 12.16
CA LYS A 25 -16.28 -0.81 12.23
C LYS A 25 -15.14 0.21 12.28
N LYS A 26 -15.38 1.40 11.72
CA LYS A 26 -14.40 2.50 11.72
C LYS A 26 -13.94 2.91 13.12
N ASP A 27 -14.83 2.91 14.09
CA ASP A 27 -14.48 3.22 15.48
C ASP A 27 -13.61 2.14 16.13
N GLU A 28 -13.75 0.87 15.70
CA GLU A 28 -12.87 -0.23 16.10
C GLU A 28 -11.50 -0.10 15.45
N VAL A 29 -11.44 0.30 14.17
CA VAL A 29 -10.17 0.56 13.45
C VAL A 29 -9.35 1.61 14.21
N LEU A 30 -9.99 2.72 14.59
CA LEU A 30 -9.32 3.81 15.31
C LEU A 30 -8.85 3.43 16.71
N LYS A 31 -9.34 2.33 17.29
CA LYS A 31 -8.93 1.80 18.60
C LYS A 31 -7.76 0.81 18.50
N ILE A 32 -7.39 0.36 17.30
CA ILE A 32 -6.23 -0.50 17.11
C ILE A 32 -4.99 0.27 17.57
N ASP A 33 -4.23 -0.35 18.48
CA ASP A 33 -2.91 0.14 18.86
C ASP A 33 -1.85 -0.49 17.95
N PRO A 34 -1.15 0.28 17.09
CA PRO A 34 -0.10 -0.26 16.24
C PRO A 34 1.09 -0.87 16.99
N LYS A 35 1.23 -0.55 18.28
CA LYS A 35 2.24 -1.12 19.17
C LYS A 35 1.75 -2.35 19.94
N SER A 36 0.45 -2.64 19.92
CA SER A 36 -0.11 -3.83 20.55
C SER A 36 0.42 -5.06 19.82
N ARG A 37 1.34 -5.78 20.48
CA ARG A 37 1.84 -7.05 20.00
C ARG A 37 1.20 -8.18 20.80
N ASN A 38 0.73 -9.22 20.11
CA ASN A 38 0.43 -10.50 20.76
C ASN A 38 1.73 -11.31 20.86
N GLY A 39 2.64 -10.90 21.75
CA GLY A 39 4.00 -11.42 21.78
C GLY A 39 4.90 -10.77 20.72
N ASP A 40 5.50 -11.56 19.83
CA ASP A 40 6.37 -11.09 18.72
C ASP A 40 5.66 -11.14 17.35
N THR A 41 4.32 -11.22 17.33
CA THR A 41 3.55 -11.32 16.09
C THR A 41 2.49 -10.23 15.99
N CYS A 42 2.29 -9.78 14.75
CA CYS A 42 1.20 -8.87 14.40
C CYS A 42 -0.10 -9.66 14.15
N PRO A 43 -1.28 -9.04 14.34
CA PRO A 43 -2.55 -9.65 13.96
C PRO A 43 -2.57 -10.04 12.47
N GLU A 44 -3.32 -11.08 12.13
CA GLU A 44 -3.39 -11.61 10.76
C GLU A 44 -3.92 -10.59 9.73
N PHE A 45 -4.69 -9.60 10.18
CA PHE A 45 -5.23 -8.51 9.35
C PHE A 45 -4.27 -7.32 9.20
N SER A 46 -3.07 -7.40 9.79
CA SER A 46 -2.00 -6.43 9.54
C SER A 46 -1.27 -6.73 8.23
N LEU A 47 -0.57 -5.74 7.69
CA LEU A 47 0.35 -5.93 6.56
C LEU A 47 1.70 -6.52 6.99
N GLY A 48 1.87 -6.84 8.27
CA GLY A 48 3.13 -7.30 8.86
C GLY A 48 3.86 -6.21 9.64
N PHE A 49 5.18 -6.37 9.78
CA PHE A 49 6.02 -5.50 10.59
C PHE A 49 6.68 -4.39 9.78
N THR A 50 6.53 -3.16 10.25
CA THR A 50 7.31 -2.01 9.79
C THR A 50 8.08 -1.44 10.98
N GLY A 51 9.36 -1.81 11.11
CA GLY A 51 10.17 -1.42 12.26
C GLY A 51 9.69 -2.09 13.56
N ASN A 52 9.19 -1.30 14.50
CA ASN A 52 8.75 -1.77 15.83
C ASN A 52 7.23 -1.85 16.01
N TYR A 53 6.45 -1.59 14.96
CA TYR A 53 5.00 -1.57 14.97
C TYR A 53 4.44 -2.48 13.88
N CYS A 54 3.20 -2.90 14.09
CA CYS A 54 2.42 -3.60 13.08
C CYS A 54 1.83 -2.59 12.11
N ASP A 55 1.98 -2.83 10.81
CA ASP A 55 1.48 -1.97 9.76
C ASP A 55 0.04 -2.32 9.41
N TYR A 56 -0.80 -1.33 9.17
CA TYR A 56 -2.22 -1.51 8.90
C TYR A 56 -2.68 -0.60 7.79
N TYR A 57 -3.53 -1.16 6.92
CA TYR A 57 -4.12 -0.43 5.82
C TYR A 57 -5.57 -0.86 5.65
N PHE A 58 -6.48 0.05 5.97
CA PHE A 58 -7.91 -0.15 5.82
C PHE A 58 -8.49 0.86 4.85
N ILE A 59 -9.47 0.40 4.07
CA ILE A 59 -10.37 1.26 3.33
C ILE A 59 -11.72 1.15 3.99
N CYS A 60 -12.33 2.30 4.26
CA CYS A 60 -13.63 2.41 4.90
C CYS A 60 -14.63 3.04 3.95
N LYS A 61 -15.79 2.42 3.80
CA LYS A 61 -16.98 3.01 3.18
C LYS A 61 -17.97 3.33 4.29
N SER A 62 -18.16 4.62 4.56
CA SER A 62 -18.89 5.10 5.75
C SER A 62 -18.28 4.51 7.04
N ASP A 63 -19.04 3.72 7.80
CA ASP A 63 -18.60 3.12 9.07
C ASP A 63 -18.04 1.70 8.93
N VAL A 64 -18.12 1.09 7.74
CA VAL A 64 -17.62 -0.26 7.50
C VAL A 64 -16.23 -0.14 6.89
N CYS A 65 -15.28 -0.89 7.42
CA CYS A 65 -13.89 -0.91 7.00
C CYS A 65 -13.46 -2.32 6.64
N ASN A 66 -12.60 -2.44 5.63
CA ASN A 66 -11.97 -3.70 5.27
C ASN A 66 -10.48 -3.50 4.97
N THR A 67 -9.69 -4.53 5.24
CA THR A 67 -8.26 -4.58 4.94
C THR A 67 -8.04 -4.88 3.46
N ILE A 68 -6.96 -4.35 2.90
CA ILE A 68 -6.51 -4.78 1.57
C ILE A 68 -5.66 -6.03 1.70
N ASN A 69 -5.98 -7.03 0.89
CA ASN A 69 -5.15 -8.21 0.75
C ASN A 69 -3.92 -7.86 -0.12
N THR A 70 -2.73 -7.86 0.50
CA THR A 70 -1.44 -7.53 -0.14
C THR A 70 -1.05 -8.45 -1.31
N ASN A 71 -1.73 -9.59 -1.46
CA ASN A 71 -1.44 -10.55 -2.53
C ASN A 71 -2.06 -10.13 -3.89
N GLU A 72 -2.97 -9.17 -3.93
CA GLU A 72 -3.48 -8.58 -5.17
C GLU A 72 -2.68 -7.32 -5.49
N ILE A 73 -1.70 -7.43 -6.40
CA ILE A 73 -0.70 -6.40 -6.80
C ILE A 73 -1.31 -5.08 -7.33
N SER A 74 -2.63 -5.00 -7.47
CA SER A 74 -3.33 -3.75 -7.69
C SER A 74 -4.31 -3.49 -6.56
N ILE A 75 -4.04 -2.44 -5.78
CA ILE A 75 -4.90 -1.74 -4.77
C ILE A 75 -6.27 -1.30 -5.36
N SER A 76 -6.60 -1.78 -6.55
CA SER A 76 -7.77 -1.46 -7.33
C SER A 76 -9.01 -2.20 -6.86
N LEU A 77 -8.90 -3.34 -6.17
CA LEU A 77 -10.06 -4.15 -5.77
C LEU A 77 -10.18 -4.30 -4.25
N ILE A 78 -11.42 -4.29 -3.77
CA ILE A 78 -11.76 -4.53 -2.36
C ILE A 78 -13.13 -5.18 -2.21
N GLU A 79 -13.32 -5.96 -1.17
CA GLU A 79 -14.58 -6.62 -0.89
C GLU A 79 -15.39 -5.86 0.16
N PHE A 80 -16.66 -5.60 -0.12
CA PHE A 80 -17.60 -5.01 0.83
C PHE A 80 -18.95 -5.73 0.76
N PRO A 81 -19.72 -5.80 1.85
CA PRO A 81 -21.08 -6.27 1.80
C PRO A 81 -21.95 -5.30 0.97
N ASP A 82 -22.80 -5.85 0.12
CA ASP A 82 -23.83 -5.10 -0.59
C ASP A 82 -25.06 -4.84 0.32
N GLU A 83 -26.12 -4.27 -0.25
CA GLU A 83 -27.37 -3.97 0.47
C GLU A 83 -28.06 -5.23 1.05
N LYS A 84 -27.76 -6.42 0.53
CA LYS A 84 -28.27 -7.70 1.01
C LYS A 84 -27.33 -8.39 1.99
N GLY A 85 -26.17 -7.80 2.26
CA GLY A 85 -25.11 -8.38 3.08
C GLY A 85 -24.22 -9.38 2.34
N GLU A 86 -24.34 -9.48 1.01
CA GLU A 86 -23.49 -10.37 0.22
C GLU A 86 -22.15 -9.68 -0.09
N MET A 87 -21.04 -10.37 0.14
CA MET A 87 -19.71 -9.82 -0.14
C MET A 87 -19.50 -9.67 -1.65
N LYS A 88 -19.20 -8.45 -2.10
CA LYS A 88 -18.96 -8.12 -3.50
C LYS A 88 -17.62 -7.40 -3.65
N LYS A 89 -16.90 -7.70 -4.74
CA LYS A 89 -15.70 -6.97 -5.15
C LYS A 89 -16.07 -5.64 -5.80
N TYR A 90 -15.42 -4.57 -5.38
CA TYR A 90 -15.54 -3.21 -5.88
C TYR A 90 -14.20 -2.66 -6.31
N ILE A 91 -14.23 -1.74 -7.26
CA ILE A 91 -13.08 -1.02 -7.76
C ILE A 91 -12.90 0.25 -6.92
N ILE A 92 -11.75 0.40 -6.26
CA ILE A 92 -11.38 1.63 -5.54
C ILE A 92 -10.79 2.64 -6.52
N ASN A 93 -9.81 2.20 -7.31
CA ASN A 93 -9.12 3.03 -8.29
C ASN A 93 -8.82 2.20 -9.54
N GLY A 94 -9.22 2.70 -10.70
CA GLY A 94 -9.04 2.00 -11.97
C GLY A 94 -10.24 2.16 -12.90
N SER A 95 -10.23 1.36 -13.97
CA SER A 95 -11.23 1.46 -15.04
C SER A 95 -12.58 0.86 -14.64
N CYS A 96 -13.66 1.52 -15.06
CA CYS A 96 -15.03 1.09 -14.82
C CYS A 96 -15.89 1.27 -16.08
N GLN A 97 -16.95 0.46 -16.16
CA GLN A 97 -18.00 0.53 -17.18
C GLN A 97 -19.32 1.04 -16.58
N THR A 98 -19.57 0.75 -15.29
CA THR A 98 -20.78 1.19 -14.60
C THR A 98 -20.45 1.71 -13.20
N ASN A 99 -21.30 2.58 -12.68
CA ASN A 99 -21.21 3.09 -11.32
C ASN A 99 -21.11 1.97 -10.27
N SER A 100 -21.92 0.92 -10.43
CA SER A 100 -22.01 -0.20 -9.48
C SER A 100 -20.74 -1.04 -9.32
N GLN A 101 -19.76 -0.85 -10.20
CA GLN A 101 -18.43 -1.47 -10.09
C GLN A 101 -17.53 -0.70 -9.14
N CYS A 102 -17.72 0.61 -8.98
CA CYS A 102 -16.90 1.46 -8.13
C CYS A 102 -17.37 1.40 -6.68
N LEU A 103 -16.44 1.44 -5.73
CA LEU A 103 -16.78 1.45 -4.30
C LEU A 103 -17.66 2.66 -3.94
N SER A 104 -17.37 3.81 -4.55
CA SER A 104 -18.09 5.09 -4.40
C SER A 104 -19.43 5.11 -5.13
N ASN A 105 -19.71 4.09 -5.94
CA ASN A 105 -20.81 4.09 -6.91
C ASN A 105 -20.72 5.23 -7.94
N ILE A 106 -19.51 5.71 -8.26
CA ILE A 106 -19.28 6.79 -9.25
C ILE A 106 -18.22 6.36 -10.26
N CYS A 107 -18.64 6.16 -11.50
CA CYS A 107 -17.78 5.93 -12.65
C CYS A 107 -17.79 7.17 -13.56
N ASN A 108 -16.64 7.80 -13.79
CA ASN A 108 -16.55 8.97 -14.67
C ASN A 108 -16.63 8.53 -16.14
N PRO A 109 -17.70 8.85 -16.88
CA PRO A 109 -17.91 8.34 -18.24
C PRO A 109 -16.94 8.93 -19.27
N LYS A 110 -16.27 10.05 -18.97
CA LYS A 110 -15.33 10.68 -19.91
C LYS A 110 -14.00 9.94 -19.99
N ILE A 111 -13.57 9.35 -18.88
CA ILE A 111 -12.27 8.67 -18.74
C ILE A 111 -12.43 7.18 -18.36
N ASN A 112 -13.66 6.72 -18.14
CA ASN A 112 -14.01 5.38 -17.70
C ASN A 112 -13.23 4.95 -16.45
N GLN A 113 -13.17 5.81 -15.42
CA GLN A 113 -12.46 5.55 -14.17
C GLN A 113 -13.34 5.81 -12.94
N CYS A 114 -13.14 5.00 -11.90
CA CYS A 114 -13.79 5.21 -10.62
C CYS A 114 -13.30 6.49 -9.95
N VAL A 115 -14.23 7.25 -9.38
CA VAL A 115 -13.93 8.49 -8.65
C VAL A 115 -14.29 8.28 -7.20
N ASN A 116 -13.32 8.46 -6.30
CA ASN A 116 -13.55 8.42 -4.87
C ASN A 116 -14.19 9.73 -4.40
N ASP A 117 -15.18 9.63 -3.53
CA ASP A 117 -15.83 10.75 -2.87
C ASP A 117 -15.57 10.72 -1.35
N ASP A 118 -16.22 11.59 -0.59
CA ASP A 118 -16.06 11.68 0.87
C ASP A 118 -16.70 10.50 1.63
N SER A 119 -17.45 9.62 0.95
CA SER A 119 -17.99 8.41 1.57
C SER A 119 -16.93 7.33 1.77
N ILE A 120 -15.79 7.45 1.08
CA ILE A 120 -14.65 6.56 1.19
C ILE A 120 -13.54 7.26 1.96
N SER A 121 -13.00 6.57 2.95
CA SER A 121 -11.80 7.01 3.66
C SER A 121 -10.75 5.91 3.71
N GLU A 122 -9.50 6.31 3.68
CA GLU A 122 -8.34 5.45 3.90
C GLU A 122 -7.89 5.64 5.35
N CYS A 123 -7.59 4.54 6.04
CA CYS A 123 -7.08 4.54 7.40
C CYS A 123 -5.71 3.86 7.43
N ILE A 124 -4.69 4.64 7.76
CA ILE A 124 -3.30 4.18 7.84
C ILE A 124 -2.68 4.66 9.14
N ILE A 125 -1.53 4.07 9.50
CA ILE A 125 -0.77 4.51 10.65
C ILE A 125 -0.16 5.86 10.32
N ASN A 126 -0.48 6.85 11.13
CA ASN A 126 0.24 8.10 11.18
C ASN A 126 1.58 7.85 11.91
N ARG A 127 2.70 7.96 11.19
CA ARG A 127 4.03 7.68 11.74
C ARG A 127 4.47 8.62 12.86
N ASP A 128 3.97 9.85 12.88
CA ASP A 128 4.31 10.84 13.91
C ASP A 128 3.65 10.51 15.25
N THR A 129 2.41 10.01 15.21
CA THR A 129 1.62 9.71 16.41
C THR A 129 1.60 8.22 16.77
N THR A 130 2.04 7.35 15.86
CA THR A 130 1.91 5.89 15.94
C THR A 130 0.47 5.44 16.23
N LYS A 131 -0.50 6.17 15.69
CA LYS A 131 -1.94 5.86 15.78
C LYS A 131 -2.52 5.75 14.38
N ILE A 132 -3.58 4.97 14.24
CA ILE A 132 -4.32 4.94 12.98
C ILE A 132 -5.07 6.26 12.82
N HIS A 133 -4.90 6.89 11.67
CA HIS A 133 -5.63 8.08 11.25
C HIS A 133 -6.42 7.76 9.99
N CYS A 134 -7.69 8.16 9.98
CA CYS A 134 -8.58 7.96 8.85
C CYS A 134 -8.87 9.30 8.18
N GLY A 135 -8.79 9.34 6.86
CA GLY A 135 -9.11 10.54 6.09
C GLY A 135 -9.27 10.26 4.61
N LYS A 136 -9.25 11.33 3.83
CA LYS A 136 -9.23 11.31 2.37
C LYS A 136 -7.99 10.59 1.85
N MET A 137 -8.19 9.85 0.78
CA MET A 137 -7.14 9.10 0.08
C MET A 137 -6.16 10.04 -0.63
N ALA A 138 -5.00 9.51 -1.01
CA ALA A 138 -4.04 10.24 -1.81
C ALA A 138 -4.67 10.84 -3.09
N LEU A 139 -4.21 12.03 -3.47
CA LEU A 139 -4.67 12.83 -4.62
C LEU A 139 -6.10 13.39 -4.53
N GLN A 140 -6.83 13.17 -3.43
CA GLN A 140 -8.07 13.88 -3.17
C GLN A 140 -7.81 15.31 -2.68
N ALA A 141 -8.75 16.21 -2.96
CA ALA A 141 -8.65 17.61 -2.56
C ALA A 141 -8.76 17.77 -1.03
N CYS A 142 -7.90 18.61 -0.45
CA CYS A 142 -7.83 18.90 0.99
C CYS A 142 -7.58 20.38 1.26
N HIS A 143 -8.07 20.88 2.39
CA HIS A 143 -7.73 22.22 2.89
C HIS A 143 -6.71 22.16 4.02
N THR A 144 -6.82 21.15 4.87
CA THR A 144 -5.96 20.94 6.04
C THR A 144 -5.37 19.53 6.08
N ASN A 145 -4.25 19.38 6.79
CA ASN A 145 -3.52 18.11 6.92
C ASN A 145 -4.38 16.97 7.47
N ASN A 146 -5.17 17.27 8.51
CA ASN A 146 -6.02 16.29 9.19
C ASN A 146 -7.16 15.72 8.32
N GLU A 147 -7.48 16.34 7.18
CA GLU A 147 -8.44 15.77 6.23
C GLU A 147 -7.90 14.53 5.53
N CYS A 148 -6.58 14.40 5.39
CA CYS A 148 -5.93 13.31 4.68
C CYS A 148 -5.60 12.14 5.61
N SER A 149 -5.71 10.91 5.11
CA SER A 149 -5.29 9.68 5.82
C SER A 149 -3.84 9.73 6.29
N SER A 150 -2.95 10.27 5.46
CA SER A 150 -1.52 10.50 5.76
C SER A 150 -1.25 11.68 6.70
N ASN A 151 -2.29 12.41 7.10
CA ASN A 151 -2.19 13.65 7.84
C ASN A 151 -1.30 14.69 7.12
N LYS A 152 -1.26 14.66 5.78
CA LYS A 152 -0.44 15.56 4.94
C LYS A 152 -1.24 16.06 3.74
N CYS A 153 -1.51 17.37 3.71
CA CYS A 153 -2.09 18.08 2.59
C CYS A 153 -1.00 18.91 1.90
N SER A 154 -0.82 18.71 0.59
CA SER A 154 0.17 19.45 -0.20
C SER A 154 -0.23 20.91 -0.44
N ASP A 155 0.73 21.73 -0.86
CA ASP A 155 0.50 23.12 -1.26
C ASP A 155 -0.50 23.22 -2.43
N SER A 156 -0.51 22.21 -3.31
CA SER A 156 -1.48 22.07 -4.40
C SER A 156 -2.88 21.64 -3.94
N LYS A 157 -3.13 21.59 -2.62
CA LYS A 157 -4.40 21.20 -2.01
C LYS A 157 -4.83 19.78 -2.34
N LEU A 158 -3.85 18.86 -2.43
CA LEU A 158 -4.08 17.43 -2.62
C LEU A 158 -3.45 16.61 -1.49
N CYS A 159 -4.12 15.55 -1.05
CA CYS A 159 -3.60 14.62 -0.06
C CYS A 159 -2.39 13.86 -0.61
N LEU A 160 -1.33 13.75 0.20
CA LEU A 160 -0.11 13.03 -0.16
C LEU A 160 -0.19 11.57 0.30
N SER A 161 0.37 10.64 -0.48
CA SER A 161 0.58 9.26 -0.01
C SER A 161 1.87 9.18 0.80
N GLU A 162 1.86 8.45 1.93
CA GLU A 162 3.10 8.20 2.70
C GLU A 162 4.18 7.47 1.88
N TYR A 163 3.80 6.61 0.93
CA TYR A 163 4.75 5.84 0.11
C TYR A 163 5.60 6.71 -0.82
N HIS A 164 5.12 7.91 -1.16
CA HIS A 164 5.84 8.77 -2.09
C HIS A 164 7.14 9.34 -1.49
N ASP A 165 7.20 9.51 -0.17
CA ASP A 165 8.39 10.03 0.51
C ASP A 165 9.53 8.99 0.61
N GLU A 166 9.20 7.71 0.77
CA GLU A 166 10.21 6.64 0.92
C GLU A 166 10.88 6.28 -0.40
N ILE A 167 10.10 6.16 -1.49
CA ILE A 167 10.62 5.85 -2.82
C ILE A 167 11.55 6.98 -3.31
N MET A 168 11.24 8.24 -3.01
CA MET A 168 12.11 9.37 -3.32
C MET A 168 13.42 9.39 -2.50
N LYS A 169 13.42 8.85 -1.28
CA LYS A 169 14.65 8.75 -0.47
C LYS A 169 15.56 7.63 -0.96
N ILE A 170 14.99 6.46 -1.29
CA ILE A 170 15.74 5.32 -1.82
C ILE A 170 16.38 5.66 -3.16
N SER A 171 15.68 6.38 -4.04
CA SER A 171 16.22 6.78 -5.36
C SER A 171 17.42 7.74 -5.24
N LYS A 172 17.42 8.65 -4.27
CA LYS A 172 18.55 9.54 -4.00
C LYS A 172 19.77 8.78 -3.47
N ALA A 173 19.57 7.84 -2.55
CA ALA A 173 20.65 7.02 -2.01
C ALA A 173 21.28 6.11 -3.09
N ALA A 174 20.44 5.45 -3.90
CA ALA A 174 20.90 4.61 -5.00
C ALA A 174 21.69 5.43 -6.04
N LEU A 175 21.22 6.64 -6.38
CA LEU A 175 21.92 7.55 -7.30
C LEU A 175 23.30 7.96 -6.78
N ILE A 176 23.43 8.25 -5.48
CA ILE A 176 24.73 8.55 -4.86
C ILE A 176 25.68 7.35 -4.95
N ILE A 177 25.19 6.13 -4.69
CA ILE A 177 26.01 4.91 -4.76
C ILE A 177 26.51 4.69 -6.19
N VAL A 178 25.66 4.87 -7.21
CA VAL A 178 26.05 4.75 -8.62
C VAL A 178 27.14 5.76 -9.00
N ILE A 179 27.04 7.01 -8.53
CA ILE A 179 28.07 8.03 -8.76
C ILE A 179 29.41 7.63 -8.15
N ILE A 180 29.42 7.10 -6.92
CA ILE A 180 30.64 6.63 -6.26
C ILE A 180 31.30 5.50 -7.07
N ILE A 181 30.52 4.52 -7.53
CA ILE A 181 31.03 3.40 -8.33
C ILE A 181 31.67 3.89 -9.64
N ILE A 182 30.99 4.80 -10.36
CA ILE A 182 31.52 5.38 -11.61
C ILE A 182 32.83 6.13 -11.35
N THR A 183 32.89 6.91 -10.26
CA THR A 183 34.09 7.67 -9.89
C THR A 183 35.28 6.75 -9.59
N LEU A 184 35.05 5.64 -8.88
CA LEU A 184 36.08 4.64 -8.60
C LEU A 184 36.57 3.94 -9.87
N ILE A 185 35.67 3.62 -10.81
CA ILE A 185 36.06 3.03 -12.10
C ILE A 185 36.95 4.00 -12.89
N ILE A 186 36.58 5.28 -12.96
CA ILE A 186 37.38 6.30 -13.64
C ILE A 186 38.77 6.43 -13.00
N LEU A 187 38.86 6.46 -11.67
CA LEU A 187 40.14 6.52 -10.96
C LEU A 187 41.01 5.27 -11.21
N CYS A 188 40.41 4.08 -11.22
CA CYS A 188 41.09 2.83 -11.58
C CYS A 188 41.59 2.85 -13.03
N CYS A 189 40.78 3.34 -13.97
CA CYS A 189 41.19 3.48 -15.37
C CYS A 189 42.31 4.51 -15.55
N CYS A 190 42.23 5.66 -14.88
CA CYS A 190 43.25 6.71 -14.94
C CYS A 190 44.59 6.24 -14.36
N THR A 191 44.58 5.52 -13.23
CA THR A 191 45.80 4.96 -12.63
C THR A 191 46.42 3.87 -13.50
N PHE A 192 45.61 2.97 -14.07
CA PHE A 192 46.09 1.97 -15.03
C PHE A 192 46.71 2.60 -16.29
N CYS A 193 46.04 3.60 -16.88
CA CYS A 193 46.55 4.33 -18.03
C CYS A 193 47.87 5.06 -17.70
N TRP A 194 47.98 5.69 -16.52
CA TRP A 194 49.21 6.37 -16.11
C TRP A 194 50.36 5.39 -15.88
N CYS A 195 50.10 4.24 -15.26
CA CYS A 195 51.09 3.17 -15.09
C CYS A 195 51.57 2.60 -16.43
N CYS A 196 50.66 2.39 -17.39
CA CYS A 196 50.98 1.91 -18.74
C CYS A 196 51.78 2.96 -19.54
N CYS A 197 51.42 4.25 -19.46
CA CYS A 197 52.14 5.33 -20.13
C CYS A 197 53.54 5.56 -19.52
N LYS A 198 53.69 5.49 -18.19
CA LYS A 198 55.00 5.66 -17.52
C LYS A 198 55.98 4.54 -17.88
N LYS A 199 55.50 3.29 -18.01
CA LYS A 199 56.33 2.14 -18.39
C LYS A 199 56.84 2.23 -19.84
N ARG A 200 56.13 2.96 -20.71
CA ARG A 200 56.52 3.16 -22.12
C ARG A 200 57.57 4.24 -22.33
N ASN A 201 57.65 5.25 -21.45
CA ASN A 201 58.66 6.33 -21.54
C ASN A 201 60.02 5.98 -20.91
N ASN A 202 60.12 4.86 -20.18
CA ASN A 202 61.37 4.37 -19.57
C ASN A 202 62.05 3.23 -20.38
N LYS A 203 61.63 3.00 -21.62
CA LYS A 203 62.30 2.14 -22.61
C LYS A 203 62.82 3.02 -23.72
#